data_AF-A0A2R7RBM4-F1
#
_entry.id   AF-A0A2R7RBM4-F1
#
_cell.length_a   1.000
_cell.length_b   1.000
_cell.length_c   1.000
_cell.angle_alpha   90.00
_cell.angle_beta   90.00
_cell.angle_gamma   90.00
#
_symmetry.space_group_name_H-M   'P 1'
#
loop_
_entity.id
_entity.type
_entity.pdbx_description
1 polymer ?
#
loop_
_entity_poly.entity_id
_entity_poly.type
_entity_poly.pdbx_seq_one_letter_code
_entity_poly.pdbx_strand_id
1 'polypeptide(L)'
;MTVRAQDTTCDARYGADARVQVTVRDAAGVNVLEELAPMTDDGGFTFVFTVPAEMAAGQAGVSAYPYGVDWCDDTGVNNRVASGPQALVRVSCAERLVPLVILAG
;
A
#
# COMPACT_ATOMS: atom_id res chain seq x y z
N MET A 1 9.56 1.48 -14.25
CA MET A 1 8.15 1.68 -13.83
C MET A 1 8.13 2.61 -12.64
N THR A 2 7.10 3.46 -12.51
CA THR A 2 6.97 4.41 -11.38
C THR A 2 5.65 4.16 -10.67
N VAL A 3 5.71 4.03 -9.35
CA VAL A 3 4.55 3.94 -8.45
C VAL A 3 4.60 5.16 -7.54
N ARG A 4 3.51 5.90 -7.43
CA ARG A 4 3.46 7.09 -6.59
C ARG A 4 2.07 7.34 -6.04
N ALA A 5 2.04 7.94 -4.86
CA ALA A 5 0.86 8.56 -4.27
C ALA A 5 1.20 9.98 -3.83
N GLN A 6 0.21 10.86 -3.87
CA GLN A 6 0.30 12.18 -3.27
C GLN A 6 0.01 12.08 -1.77
N ASP A 7 0.49 13.05 -1.00
CA ASP A 7 0.08 13.21 0.39
C ASP A 7 -1.44 13.29 0.50
N THR A 8 -1.97 12.70 1.57
CA THR A 8 -3.37 12.87 1.94
C THR A 8 -3.59 14.25 2.53
N THR A 9 -4.85 14.68 2.58
CA THR A 9 -5.24 15.98 3.20
C THR A 9 -5.93 15.79 4.54
N CYS A 10 -5.90 14.56 5.08
CA CYS A 10 -6.66 14.16 6.27
C CYS A 10 -5.82 14.05 7.53
N ASP A 11 -4.60 14.59 7.54
CA ASP A 11 -3.67 14.55 8.68
C ASP A 11 -3.37 13.11 9.12
N ALA A 12 -2.72 12.34 8.25
CA ALA A 12 -2.60 10.88 8.42
C ALA A 12 -1.59 10.48 9.52
N ARG A 13 -0.55 11.29 9.76
CA ARG A 13 0.39 11.13 10.90
C ARG A 13 1.12 9.78 10.96
N TYR A 14 1.56 9.24 9.83
CA TYR A 14 2.30 7.97 9.77
C TYR A 14 3.70 8.00 10.45
N GLY A 15 4.22 9.19 10.76
CA GLY A 15 5.53 9.42 11.37
C GLY A 15 6.59 9.91 10.40
N ALA A 16 7.61 10.57 10.94
CA ALA A 16 8.72 11.14 10.14
C ALA A 16 9.59 10.07 9.43
N ASP A 17 9.63 8.86 9.95
CA ASP A 17 10.34 7.71 9.36
C ASP A 17 9.38 6.72 8.70
N ALA A 18 8.18 7.18 8.29
CA ALA A 18 7.19 6.34 7.65
C ALA A 18 7.75 5.66 6.40
N ARG A 19 7.30 4.43 6.17
CA ARG A 19 7.72 3.62 5.01
C ARG A 19 6.50 3.06 4.31
N VAL A 20 6.65 2.81 3.03
CA VAL A 20 5.68 2.08 2.20
C VAL A 20 6.29 0.75 1.78
N GLN A 21 5.54 -0.33 1.91
CA GLN A 21 5.86 -1.62 1.29
C GLN A 21 5.24 -1.68 -0.09
N VAL A 22 6.09 -1.84 -1.11
CA VAL A 22 5.67 -2.03 -2.49
C VAL A 22 5.87 -3.50 -2.85
N THR A 23 4.82 -4.12 -3.37
CA THR A 23 4.86 -5.50 -3.86
C THR A 23 4.44 -5.53 -5.33
N VAL A 24 5.19 -6.28 -6.15
CA VAL A 24 4.82 -6.57 -7.53
C VAL A 24 4.59 -8.06 -7.66
N ARG A 25 3.40 -8.40 -8.16
CA ARG A 25 2.96 -9.77 -8.40
C ARG A 25 2.77 -9.97 -9.89
N ASP A 26 3.41 -10.97 -10.48
CA ASP A 26 3.27 -11.24 -11.91
C ASP A 26 1.91 -11.88 -12.27
N ALA A 27 1.70 -12.17 -13.55
CA ALA A 27 0.47 -12.79 -14.05
C ALA A 27 0.27 -14.24 -13.56
N ALA A 28 1.33 -14.92 -13.13
CA ALA A 28 1.26 -16.25 -12.52
C ALA A 28 0.90 -16.18 -11.03
N GLY A 29 0.84 -14.97 -10.46
CA GLY A 29 0.57 -14.76 -9.05
C GLY A 29 1.80 -14.93 -8.17
N VAL A 30 3.01 -14.80 -8.71
CA VAL A 30 4.27 -14.85 -7.96
C VAL A 30 4.70 -13.45 -7.57
N ASN A 31 5.10 -13.24 -6.31
CA ASN A 31 5.74 -11.99 -5.90
C ASN A 31 7.16 -11.95 -6.47
N VAL A 32 7.40 -11.01 -7.36
CA VAL A 32 8.71 -10.81 -8.02
C VAL A 32 9.47 -9.62 -7.45
N LEU A 33 8.79 -8.77 -6.67
CA LEU A 33 9.39 -7.68 -5.93
C LEU A 33 8.63 -7.48 -4.62
N GLU A 34 9.37 -7.28 -3.53
CA GLU A 34 8.86 -6.84 -2.23
C GLU A 34 9.92 -5.95 -1.59
N GLU A 35 9.65 -4.64 -1.55
CA GLU A 35 10.60 -3.64 -1.08
C GLU A 35 9.95 -2.59 -0.20
N LEU A 36 10.76 -2.01 0.69
CA LEU A 36 10.36 -0.94 1.58
C LEU A 36 11.00 0.39 1.15
N ALA A 37 10.19 1.38 0.81
CA ALA A 37 10.63 2.69 0.38
C ALA A 37 10.23 3.80 1.39
N PRO A 38 10.90 4.96 1.38
CA PRO A 38 10.48 6.11 2.18
C PRO A 38 9.06 6.58 1.81
N MET A 39 8.31 7.00 2.82
CA MET A 39 6.98 7.59 2.70
C MET A 39 6.94 8.85 3.60
N THR A 40 6.18 9.86 3.21
CA THR A 40 5.97 11.03 4.06
C THR A 40 5.04 10.69 5.24
N ASP A 41 5.00 11.58 6.23
CA ASP A 41 4.06 11.54 7.35
C ASP A 41 2.59 11.46 6.88
N ASP A 42 2.28 12.06 5.72
CA ASP A 42 0.93 12.11 5.15
C ASP A 42 0.67 11.06 4.05
N GLY A 43 1.57 10.09 3.88
CA GLY A 43 1.36 8.92 3.01
C GLY A 43 1.78 9.08 1.55
N GLY A 44 2.35 10.22 1.17
CA GLY A 44 2.93 10.45 -0.13
C GLY A 44 4.23 9.67 -0.33
N PHE A 45 4.45 9.16 -1.55
CA PHE A 45 5.68 8.48 -1.90
C PHE A 45 5.91 8.47 -3.41
N THR A 46 7.16 8.21 -3.82
CA THR A 46 7.51 7.85 -5.20
C THR A 46 8.53 6.72 -5.17
N PHE A 47 8.22 5.63 -5.85
CA PHE A 47 9.07 4.45 -5.97
C PHE A 47 9.29 4.12 -7.45
N VAL A 48 10.54 3.86 -7.82
CA VAL A 48 10.93 3.50 -9.18
C VAL A 48 11.62 2.15 -9.15
N PHE A 49 11.14 1.25 -10.00
CA PHE A 49 11.74 -0.07 -10.15
C PHE A 49 11.84 -0.46 -11.63
N THR A 50 12.77 -1.35 -11.92
CA THR A 50 12.88 -2.01 -13.22
C THR A 50 12.05 -3.28 -13.19
N VAL A 51 11.24 -3.51 -14.22
CA VAL A 51 10.47 -4.75 -14.38
C VAL A 51 11.46 -5.91 -14.56
N PRO A 52 11.49 -6.92 -13.67
CA PRO A 52 12.36 -8.08 -13.82
C PRO A 52 12.08 -8.83 -15.12
N ALA A 53 13.12 -9.35 -15.78
CA ALA A 53 13.00 -10.00 -17.09
C ALA A 53 12.25 -11.34 -17.03
N GLU A 54 12.27 -11.98 -15.87
CA GLU A 54 11.63 -13.24 -15.55
C GLU A 54 10.13 -13.13 -15.25
N MET A 55 9.57 -11.91 -15.23
CA MET A 55 8.14 -11.71 -15.02
C MET A 55 7.31 -12.38 -16.11
N ALA A 56 6.30 -13.16 -15.70
CA ALA A 56 5.34 -13.71 -16.65
C ALA A 56 4.62 -12.60 -17.44
N ALA A 57 4.54 -12.76 -18.76
CA ALA A 57 3.77 -11.88 -19.62
C ALA A 57 2.28 -11.94 -19.25
N GLY A 58 1.60 -10.79 -19.28
CA GLY A 58 0.21 -10.66 -18.87
C GLY A 58 -0.03 -9.54 -17.86
N GLN A 59 -1.14 -9.62 -17.14
CA GLN A 59 -1.51 -8.63 -16.12
C GLN A 59 -0.77 -8.91 -14.82
N ALA A 60 0.17 -8.04 -14.47
CA ALA A 60 0.77 -7.99 -13.15
C ALA A 60 -0.04 -7.08 -12.22
N GLY A 61 -0.02 -7.39 -10.93
CA GLY A 61 -0.54 -6.54 -9.87
C GLY A 61 0.59 -5.76 -9.19
N VAL A 62 0.39 -4.47 -8.99
CA VAL A 62 1.23 -3.66 -8.10
C VAL A 62 0.40 -3.23 -6.91
N SER A 63 0.93 -3.42 -5.71
CA SER A 63 0.35 -2.92 -4.48
C SER A 63 1.37 -2.15 -3.65
N ALA A 64 0.87 -1.17 -2.88
CA ALA A 64 1.68 -0.31 -2.04
C ALA A 64 0.91 0.05 -0.77
N TYR A 65 1.46 -0.26 0.41
CA TYR A 65 0.84 -0.01 1.72
C TYR A 65 1.81 0.64 2.70
N PRO A 66 1.34 1.54 3.58
CA PRO A 66 2.08 1.94 4.78
C PRO A 66 2.60 0.69 5.53
N TYR A 67 3.90 0.63 5.77
CA TYR A 67 4.56 -0.49 6.40
C TYR A 67 4.59 -0.32 7.91
N GLY A 68 4.33 -1.42 8.64
CA GLY A 68 4.48 -1.44 10.09
C GLY A 68 3.52 -0.51 10.84
N VAL A 69 2.41 -0.12 10.21
CA VAL A 69 1.34 0.63 10.89
C VAL A 69 0.73 -0.24 11.99
N ASP A 70 0.84 0.22 13.23
CA ASP A 70 0.12 -0.41 14.34
C ASP A 70 -1.34 0.04 14.25
N TRP A 71 -2.19 -0.84 13.74
CA TRP A 71 -3.62 -0.59 13.47
C TRP A 71 -4.45 -0.30 14.73
N CYS A 72 -3.84 -0.14 15.90
CA CYS A 72 -4.53 0.28 17.09
C CYS A 72 -4.78 1.81 17.08
N ASP A 73 -5.80 2.26 16.31
CA ASP A 73 -6.47 3.59 16.37
C ASP A 73 -6.34 4.57 15.16
N ASP A 74 -6.19 4.11 13.92
CA ASP A 74 -6.00 5.00 12.75
C ASP A 74 -7.21 5.13 11.80
N THR A 75 -8.39 5.54 12.31
CA THR A 75 -9.51 5.97 11.43
C THR A 75 -9.70 7.49 11.37
N GLY A 76 -8.85 8.27 12.04
CA GLY A 76 -9.10 9.70 12.29
C GLY A 76 -10.33 9.97 13.16
N VAL A 77 -11.03 8.91 13.59
CA VAL A 77 -12.08 8.87 14.60
C VAL A 77 -11.52 8.04 15.74
N ASN A 78 -11.50 8.62 16.94
CA ASN A 78 -11.14 7.92 18.17
C ASN A 78 -12.04 6.69 18.31
N ASN A 79 -11.50 5.50 17.98
CA ASN A 79 -12.27 4.26 17.91
C ASN A 79 -12.26 3.51 19.25
N ARG A 80 -11.84 4.21 20.32
CA ARG A 80 -12.02 3.74 21.69
C ARG A 80 -13.53 3.58 21.93
N VAL A 81 -13.95 2.35 22.19
CA VAL A 81 -15.32 2.07 22.65
C VAL A 81 -15.58 2.90 23.90
N ALA A 82 -16.34 3.98 23.77
CA ALA A 82 -17.03 4.56 24.91
C ALA A 82 -17.97 3.47 25.44
N SER A 83 -17.93 3.16 26.74
CA SER A 83 -18.69 2.03 27.29
C SER A 83 -20.18 2.16 26.93
N GLY A 84 -20.66 1.32 26.02
CA GLY A 84 -22.01 1.37 25.48
C GLY A 84 -22.21 0.35 24.36
N PRO A 85 -23.46 -0.08 24.09
CA PRO A 85 -23.74 -1.13 23.11
C PRO A 85 -23.62 -0.56 21.69
N GLN A 86 -22.46 -0.71 21.07
CA GLN A 86 -22.29 -0.41 19.65
C GLN A 86 -21.94 -1.67 18.88
N ALA A 87 -22.62 -1.87 17.75
CA ALA A 87 -22.31 -2.94 16.81
C ALA A 87 -21.00 -2.61 16.09
N LEU A 88 -19.97 -3.41 16.32
CA LEU A 88 -18.68 -3.27 15.65
C LEU A 88 -18.82 -3.67 14.18
N VAL A 89 -18.44 -2.77 13.27
CA VAL A 89 -18.43 -3.02 11.82
C VAL A 89 -16.98 -3.02 11.32
N ARG A 90 -16.62 -4.03 10.53
CA ARG A 90 -15.28 -4.17 9.94
C ARG A 90 -15.10 -3.17 8.79
N VAL A 91 -14.15 -2.25 8.88
CA VAL A 91 -13.88 -1.19 7.89
C VAL A 91 -12.55 -1.36 7.13
N SER A 92 -12.03 -2.59 7.03
CA SER A 92 -10.68 -2.87 6.48
C SER A 92 -10.45 -2.22 5.11
N CYS A 93 -9.32 -1.51 4.94
CA CYS A 93 -8.86 -1.01 3.66
C CYS A 93 -8.76 -2.15 2.64
N ALA A 94 -9.43 -2.00 1.49
CA ALA A 94 -9.31 -2.93 0.39
C ALA A 94 -7.99 -2.71 -0.33
N GLU A 95 -7.30 -3.80 -0.67
CA GLU A 95 -6.06 -3.72 -1.41
C GLU A 95 -6.29 -3.11 -2.79
N ARG A 96 -5.62 -1.98 -3.08
CA ARG A 96 -5.72 -1.33 -4.40
C ARG A 96 -4.68 -1.94 -5.32
N LEU A 97 -5.11 -2.90 -6.14
CA LEU A 97 -4.30 -3.46 -7.22
C LEU A 97 -4.37 -2.55 -8.45
N VAL A 98 -3.21 -2.08 -8.91
CA VAL A 98 -3.10 -1.41 -10.21
C VAL A 98 -2.59 -2.42 -11.22
N PRO A 99 -3.37 -2.75 -12.28
CA PRO A 99 -2.93 -3.67 -13.30
C PRO A 99 -1.82 -3.04 -14.14
N LEU A 100 -0.75 -3.80 -14.37
CA LEU A 100 0.33 -3.48 -15.29
C LEU A 100 0.39 -4.56 -16.38
N VAL A 101 0.31 -4.17 -17.64
CA VAL A 101 0.43 -5.13 -18.77
C VAL A 101 1.90 -5.29 -19.14
N ILE A 102 2.40 -6.51 -19.00
CA ILE A 102 3.74 -6.91 -19.44
C ILE A 102 3.63 -7.60 -20.80
N LEU A 103 4.34 -7.07 -21.80
CA LEU A 103 4.44 -7.64 -23.14
C LEU A 103 5.70 -8.51 -23.22
N ALA A 104 5.60 -9.68 -23.85
CA ALA A 104 6.78 -10.46 -24.20
C ALA A 104 7.56 -9.72 -25.30
N GLY A 105 8.88 -9.57 -25.10
CA GLY A 105 9.81 -9.04 -26.10
C GLY A 105 10.16 -10.06 -27.17
#